data_AF-A0A0H4PIK1-F1
#
_entry.id   AF-A0A0H4PIK1-F1
#
_cell.length_a   1.000
_cell.length_b   1.000
_cell.length_c   1.000
_cell.angle_alpha   90.00
_cell.angle_beta   90.00
_cell.angle_gamma   90.00
#
_symmetry.space_group_name_H-M   'P 1'
#
loop_
_entity.id
_entity.type
_entity.pdbx_description
1 polymer ?
#
loop_
_entity_poly.entity_id
_entity_poly.type
_entity_poly.pdbx_seq_one_letter_code
_entity_poly.pdbx_strand_id
1 'polypeptide(L)'
;MLFCHFAKSTSVREISNGLRSATGNLNHLGLTKAPSKSSISYQNKRRDSDLFRDLYYSLLGSLGQQASVKRSKLRIKGPVYLLDATVISLCLSVFDWATFRTKKGAVKMHTLLEYEGKLPVNVNITEGSVGDNKGAYNPPKKG
;
A
#
# COMPACT_ATOMS: atom_id res chain seq x y z
N MET A 1 -3.20 2.47 12.05
CA MET A 1 -2.30 1.89 11.04
C MET A 1 -1.49 2.93 10.26
N LEU A 2 -1.97 4.15 10.05
CA LEU A 2 -1.19 5.22 9.39
C LEU A 2 0.21 5.42 9.99
N PHE A 3 0.32 5.42 11.33
CA PHE A 3 1.61 5.43 12.03
C PHE A 3 2.60 4.38 11.50
N CYS A 4 2.13 3.15 11.20
CA CYS A 4 3.02 2.09 10.74
C CYS A 4 3.63 2.39 9.38
N HIS A 5 2.92 3.12 8.51
CA HIS A 5 3.44 3.52 7.20
C HIS A 5 4.53 4.58 7.34
N PHE A 6 4.29 5.61 8.17
CA PHE A 6 5.29 6.66 8.41
C PHE A 6 6.51 6.15 9.19
N ALA A 7 6.29 5.30 10.19
CA ALA A 7 7.36 4.71 10.99
C ALA A 7 8.02 3.49 10.33
N LYS A 8 7.59 3.09 9.12
CA LYS A 8 8.04 1.88 8.41
C LYS A 8 8.02 0.62 9.30
N SER A 9 7.02 0.50 10.17
CA SER A 9 6.91 -0.61 11.11
C SER A 9 6.49 -1.88 10.38
N THR A 10 7.21 -2.97 10.65
CA THR A 10 7.03 -4.27 10.01
C THR A 10 6.24 -5.27 10.87
N SER A 11 5.95 -4.93 12.13
CA SER A 11 5.18 -5.79 13.03
C SER A 11 4.23 -5.03 13.95
N VAL A 12 3.16 -5.69 14.41
CA VAL A 12 2.21 -5.13 15.39
C VAL A 12 2.91 -4.73 16.71
N ARG A 13 3.99 -5.44 17.06
CA ARG A 13 4.82 -5.11 18.23
C ARG A 13 5.55 -3.79 18.03
N GLU A 14 6.17 -3.59 16.87
CA GLU A 14 6.82 -2.32 16.52
C GLU A 14 5.83 -1.16 16.50
N ILE A 15 4.62 -1.36 15.98
CA ILE A 15 3.58 -0.33 16.00
C ILE A 15 3.23 0.06 17.44
N SER A 16 2.98 -0.93 18.32
CA SER A 16 2.63 -0.68 19.72
C SER A 16 3.75 0.04 20.46
N ASN A 17 5.00 -0.42 20.31
CA ASN A 17 6.15 0.18 20.96
C ASN A 17 6.47 1.57 20.41
N GLY A 18 6.37 1.77 19.09
CA GLY A 18 6.58 3.06 18.44
C GLY A 18 5.55 4.10 18.89
N LEU A 19 4.27 3.71 18.93
CA LEU A 19 3.21 4.56 19.48
C LEU A 19 3.46 4.88 20.95
N ARG A 20 3.91 3.90 21.75
CA ARG A 20 4.22 4.11 23.17
C ARG A 20 5.34 5.14 23.34
N SER A 21 6.40 5.03 22.55
CA SER A 21 7.51 5.98 22.54
C SER A 21 7.06 7.39 22.13
N ALA A 22 6.10 7.48 21.20
CA ALA A 22 5.59 8.75 20.68
C ALA A 22 4.39 9.33 21.47
N THR A 23 3.88 8.68 22.52
CA THR A 23 2.60 9.03 23.18
C THR A 23 2.50 10.51 23.56
N GLY A 24 3.56 11.10 24.13
CA GLY A 24 3.56 12.52 24.52
C GLY A 24 3.29 13.47 23.34
N ASN A 25 3.84 13.17 22.16
CA ASN A 25 3.68 13.98 20.95
C ASN A 25 2.36 13.70 20.22
N LEU A 26 1.73 12.54 20.45
CA LEU A 26 0.53 12.10 19.76
C LEU A 26 -0.77 12.49 20.48
N ASN A 27 -0.68 13.09 21.67
CA ASN A 27 -1.85 13.60 22.40
C ASN A 27 -2.65 14.62 21.57
N HIS A 28 -1.97 15.48 20.80
CA HIS A 28 -2.61 16.44 19.88
C HIS A 28 -3.34 15.77 18.70
N LEU A 29 -3.03 14.51 18.42
CA LEU A 29 -3.71 13.67 17.42
C LEU A 29 -4.80 12.79 18.07
N GLY A 30 -5.22 13.10 19.30
CA GLY A 30 -6.26 12.37 20.03
C GLY A 30 -5.82 11.03 20.62
N LEU A 31 -4.52 10.71 20.61
CA LEU A 31 -3.98 9.49 21.19
C LEU A 31 -3.45 9.73 22.60
N THR A 32 -4.35 9.62 23.59
CA THR A 32 -4.02 9.78 25.02
C THR A 32 -3.21 8.62 25.59
N LYS A 33 -3.36 7.42 25.01
CA LYS A 33 -2.64 6.21 25.41
C LYS A 33 -2.38 5.32 24.22
N ALA A 34 -1.13 4.87 24.08
CA ALA A 34 -0.76 3.92 23.05
C ALA A 34 -1.49 2.57 23.25
N PRO A 35 -2.09 2.01 22.18
CA PRO A 35 -2.74 0.70 22.26
C PRO A 35 -1.71 -0.42 22.41
N SER A 36 -2.08 -1.46 23.15
CA SER A 36 -1.27 -2.68 23.30
C SER A 36 -1.19 -3.46 21.99
N LYS A 37 -0.19 -4.33 21.86
CA LYS A 37 -0.07 -5.28 20.73
C LYS A 37 -1.37 -6.07 20.51
N SER A 38 -1.98 -6.59 21.57
CA SER A 38 -3.22 -7.37 21.49
C SER A 38 -4.40 -6.52 21.02
N SER A 39 -4.51 -5.28 21.51
CA SER A 39 -5.55 -4.34 21.08
C SER A 39 -5.44 -4.00 19.59
N ILE A 40 -4.23 -3.68 19.10
CA ILE A 40 -4.00 -3.43 17.67
C ILE A 40 -4.36 -4.67 16.83
N SER A 41 -3.92 -5.86 17.25
CA SER A 41 -4.23 -7.11 16.55
C SER A 41 -5.74 -7.38 16.48
N TYR A 42 -6.45 -7.18 17.58
CA TYR A 42 -7.89 -7.35 17.67
C TYR A 42 -8.64 -6.34 16.78
N GLN A 43 -8.24 -5.07 16.83
CA GLN A 43 -8.81 -4.02 15.99
C GLN A 43 -8.56 -4.28 14.51
N ASN A 44 -7.35 -4.69 14.12
CA ASN A 44 -7.04 -5.02 12.73
C ASN A 44 -7.83 -6.22 12.22
N LYS A 45 -8.06 -7.25 13.06
CA LYS A 45 -8.87 -8.41 12.68
C LYS A 45 -10.33 -8.05 12.37
N ARG A 46 -10.87 -7.00 13.01
CA ARG A 46 -12.28 -6.58 12.88
C ARG A 46 -12.49 -5.41 11.91
N ARG A 47 -11.41 -4.81 11.42
CA ARG A 47 -11.46 -3.62 10.59
C ARG A 47 -11.45 -4.05 9.13
N ASP A 48 -12.48 -3.65 8.41
CA ASP A 48 -12.62 -3.96 7.01
C ASP A 48 -11.54 -3.29 6.16
N SER A 49 -11.15 -3.91 5.05
CA SER A 49 -10.24 -3.35 4.05
C SER A 49 -10.75 -2.05 3.45
N ASP A 50 -12.07 -1.88 3.38
CA ASP A 50 -12.73 -0.71 2.83
C ASP A 50 -12.30 0.59 3.51
N LEU A 51 -12.04 0.56 4.82
CA LEU A 51 -11.52 1.74 5.51
C LEU A 51 -10.17 2.19 4.94
N PHE A 52 -9.27 1.26 4.61
CA PHE A 52 -7.96 1.59 4.06
C PHE A 52 -8.08 2.10 2.62
N ARG A 53 -9.00 1.52 1.84
CA ARG A 53 -9.36 1.98 0.50
C ARG A 53 -9.87 3.42 0.54
N ASP A 54 -10.83 3.70 1.42
CA ASP A 54 -11.47 5.00 1.52
C ASP A 54 -10.48 6.06 2.05
N LEU A 55 -9.65 5.69 3.03
CA LEU A 55 -8.54 6.54 3.49
C LEU A 55 -7.56 6.85 2.36
N TYR A 56 -7.19 5.86 1.55
CA TYR A 56 -6.31 6.05 0.40
C TYR A 56 -6.92 7.03 -0.60
N TYR A 57 -8.17 6.84 -1.03
CA TYR A 57 -8.80 7.74 -2.01
C TYR A 57 -9.06 9.14 -1.45
N SER A 58 -9.35 9.27 -0.16
CA SER A 58 -9.44 10.57 0.52
C SER A 58 -8.10 11.32 0.50
N LEU A 59 -7.00 10.62 0.79
CA LEU A 59 -5.64 11.19 0.69
C LEU A 59 -5.25 11.49 -0.76
N LEU A 60 -5.64 10.64 -1.72
CA LEU A 60 -5.40 10.87 -3.14
C LEU A 60 -6.15 12.12 -3.64
N GLY A 61 -7.40 12.32 -3.21
CA GLY A 61 -8.19 13.50 -3.58
C GLY A 61 -7.59 14.79 -3.03
N SER A 62 -7.11 14.78 -1.78
CA SER A 62 -6.55 15.96 -1.11
C SER A 62 -5.10 16.27 -1.51
N LEU A 63 -4.26 15.25 -1.63
CA LEU A 63 -2.81 15.40 -1.85
C LEU A 63 -2.38 15.09 -3.29
N GLY A 64 -3.18 14.36 -4.07
CA GLY A 64 -2.81 13.96 -5.44
C GLY A 64 -2.54 15.16 -6.35
N GLN A 65 -3.28 16.26 -6.18
CA GLN A 65 -3.07 17.49 -6.94
C GLN A 65 -1.74 18.18 -6.62
N GLN A 66 -1.18 17.94 -5.43
CA GLN A 66 0.10 18.51 -5.00
C GLN A 66 1.31 17.71 -5.52
N ALA A 67 1.11 16.45 -5.93
CA ALA A 67 2.16 15.57 -6.44
C ALA A 67 2.68 15.96 -7.84
N SER A 68 2.03 16.93 -8.50
CA SER A 68 2.38 17.40 -9.85
C SER A 68 3.64 18.28 -9.87
N VAL A 69 4.78 17.74 -9.43
CA VAL A 69 6.09 18.31 -9.72
C VAL A 69 6.38 18.04 -11.20
N LYS A 70 6.13 19.05 -12.05
CA LYS A 70 6.34 18.94 -13.50
C LYS A 70 7.76 18.46 -13.80
N ARG A 71 7.89 17.23 -14.31
CA ARG A 71 9.14 16.73 -14.88
C ARG A 71 9.41 17.32 -16.26
N SER A 72 10.66 17.21 -16.71
CA SER A 72 11.00 17.48 -18.10
C SER A 72 10.14 16.58 -18.99
N LYS A 73 9.46 17.21 -19.96
CA LYS A 73 8.65 16.47 -20.92
C LYS A 73 9.55 15.54 -21.72
N LEU A 74 9.23 14.25 -21.72
CA LEU A 74 9.87 13.29 -22.61
C LEU A 74 9.50 13.64 -24.06
N ARG A 75 10.44 13.49 -24.99
CA ARG A 75 10.19 13.66 -26.43
C ARG A 75 9.48 12.44 -27.03
N ILE A 76 8.48 11.91 -26.33
CA ILE A 76 7.67 10.77 -26.75
C ILE A 76 6.27 11.29 -27.04
N LYS A 77 5.71 10.91 -28.19
CA LYS A 77 4.33 11.26 -28.55
C LYS A 77 3.38 10.28 -27.85
N GLY A 78 2.77 10.70 -26.73
CA GLY A 78 1.73 9.95 -26.00
C GLY A 78 1.91 9.94 -24.48
N PRO A 79 0.91 9.49 -23.72
CA PRO A 79 1.03 9.30 -22.27
C PRO A 79 2.05 8.21 -21.98
N VAL A 80 2.98 8.49 -21.08
CA VAL A 80 4.01 7.53 -20.63
C VAL A 80 3.61 7.01 -19.26
N TYR A 81 3.63 5.69 -19.12
CA TYR A 81 3.38 5.00 -17.86
C TYR A 81 4.64 4.28 -17.40
N LEU A 82 4.86 4.26 -16.09
CA LEU A 82 5.91 3.47 -15.46
C LEU A 82 5.26 2.22 -14.87
N LEU A 83 5.84 1.06 -15.17
CA LEU A 83 5.45 -0.20 -14.55
C LEU A 83 6.35 -0.46 -13.34
N ASP A 84 5.73 -0.64 -12.19
CA ASP A 84 6.37 -1.09 -10.97
C ASP A 84 5.67 -2.36 -10.45
N ALA A 85 6.38 -3.18 -9.67
CA ALA A 85 5.84 -4.41 -9.12
C ALA A 85 6.38 -4.67 -7.71
N THR A 86 5.48 -5.01 -6.79
CA THR A 86 5.82 -5.38 -5.40
C THR A 86 5.32 -6.78 -5.09
N VAL A 87 6.21 -7.66 -4.62
CA VAL A 87 5.83 -8.99 -4.12
C VAL A 87 5.61 -8.91 -2.61
N ILE A 88 4.40 -9.26 -2.17
CA ILE A 88 4.01 -9.26 -0.76
C ILE A 88 4.03 -10.70 -0.27
N SER A 89 4.94 -11.00 0.66
CA SER A 89 5.06 -12.33 1.26
C SER A 89 3.88 -12.61 2.18
N LEU A 90 3.29 -13.79 2.04
CA LEU A 90 2.16 -14.26 2.83
C LEU A 90 2.51 -15.56 3.56
N CYS A 91 1.84 -15.77 4.70
CA CYS A 91 1.94 -17.02 5.42
C CYS A 91 1.06 -18.07 4.73
N LEU A 92 1.69 -19.11 4.18
CA LEU A 92 0.99 -20.13 3.38
C LEU A 92 -0.06 -20.90 4.21
N SER A 93 0.13 -21.05 5.53
CA SER A 93 -0.86 -21.70 6.40
C SER A 93 -2.12 -20.87 6.62
N VAL A 94 -2.09 -19.58 6.28
CA VAL A 94 -3.24 -18.66 6.40
C VAL A 94 -3.83 -18.35 5.01
N PHE A 95 -2.99 -18.34 3.98
CA PHE A 95 -3.34 -18.03 2.60
C PHE A 95 -2.82 -19.14 1.67
N ASP A 96 -3.44 -20.31 1.73
CA ASP A 96 -3.06 -21.51 0.96
C ASP A 96 -3.23 -21.33 -0.55
N TRP A 97 -4.24 -20.57 -0.97
CA TRP A 97 -4.47 -20.18 -2.35
C TRP A 97 -3.34 -19.35 -2.95
N ALA A 98 -2.56 -18.63 -2.13
CA ALA A 98 -1.52 -17.72 -2.61
C ALA A 98 -0.15 -18.41 -2.75
N THR A 99 -0.10 -19.66 -3.21
CA THR A 99 1.15 -20.43 -3.31
C THR A 99 2.12 -19.80 -4.33
N PHE A 100 3.33 -19.46 -3.90
CA PHE A 100 4.37 -18.87 -4.75
C PHE A 100 5.58 -19.80 -4.95
N ARG A 101 5.99 -20.50 -3.88
CA ARG A 101 7.00 -21.57 -3.89
C ARG A 101 6.56 -22.67 -2.92
N THR A 102 7.27 -23.80 -2.91
CA THR A 102 6.97 -24.98 -2.08
C THR A 102 6.63 -24.68 -0.62
N LYS A 103 7.28 -23.68 -0.01
CA LYS A 103 7.07 -23.28 1.39
C LYS A 103 6.74 -21.79 1.58
N LYS A 104 6.41 -21.07 0.51
CA LYS A 104 6.19 -19.61 0.58
C LYS A 104 4.91 -19.24 -0.17
N GLY A 105 4.01 -18.53 0.51
CA GLY A 105 2.90 -17.85 -0.12
C GLY A 105 3.31 -16.42 -0.51
N ALA A 106 2.80 -15.92 -1.62
CA ALA A 106 2.93 -14.52 -1.99
C ALA A 106 1.86 -14.10 -3.00
N VAL A 107 1.48 -12.82 -2.92
CA VAL A 107 0.80 -12.11 -4.00
C VAL A 107 1.75 -11.10 -4.61
N LYS A 108 1.51 -10.71 -5.85
CA LYS A 108 2.24 -9.65 -6.52
C LYS A 108 1.28 -8.53 -6.90
N MET A 109 1.66 -7.30 -6.55
CA MET A 109 0.97 -6.08 -6.90
C MET A 109 1.70 -5.41 -8.07
N HIS A 110 1.04 -5.33 -9.22
CA HIS A 110 1.52 -4.65 -10.41
C HIS A 110 0.91 -3.25 -10.43
N THR A 111 1.75 -2.23 -10.48
CA THR A 111 1.31 -0.83 -10.39
C THR A 111 1.73 -0.09 -11.65
N LEU A 112 0.75 0.47 -12.36
CA LEU A 112 1.00 1.45 -13.41
C LEU A 112 0.96 2.84 -12.79
N LEU A 113 2.04 3.59 -12.94
CA LEU A 113 2.18 4.97 -12.49
C LEU A 113 2.16 5.90 -13.70
N GLU A 114 1.46 7.03 -13.61
CA GLU A 114 1.60 8.09 -14.61
C GLU A 114 2.98 8.75 -14.49
N TYR A 115 3.70 8.91 -15.61
CA TYR A 115 5.08 9.40 -15.58
C TYR A 115 5.22 10.81 -14.99
N GLU A 116 4.27 11.71 -15.28
CA GLU A 116 4.33 13.10 -14.84
C GLU A 116 4.02 13.22 -13.34
N GLY A 117 2.86 12.75 -12.88
CA GLY A 117 2.42 12.88 -11.49
C GLY A 117 2.93 11.79 -10.54
N LYS A 118 3.50 10.70 -11.06
CA LYS A 118 3.86 9.47 -10.32
C LYS A 118 2.71 8.88 -9.48
N LEU A 119 1.48 9.22 -9.83
CA LEU A 119 0.31 8.69 -9.17
C LEU A 119 -0.02 7.33 -9.79
N PRO A 120 -0.38 6.33 -8.97
CA PRO A 120 -0.88 5.06 -9.50
C PRO A 120 -2.20 5.27 -10.22
N VAL A 121 -2.23 4.84 -11.49
CA VAL A 121 -3.43 4.88 -12.35
C VAL A 121 -4.15 3.54 -12.37
N ASN A 122 -3.41 2.46 -12.12
CA ASN A 122 -3.97 1.13 -12.01
C ASN A 122 -3.10 0.29 -11.07
N VAL A 123 -3.77 -0.53 -10.26
CA VAL A 123 -3.15 -1.54 -9.41
C VAL A 123 -3.85 -2.86 -9.68
N ASN A 124 -3.09 -3.86 -10.11
CA ASN A 124 -3.58 -5.21 -10.32
C ASN A 124 -2.86 -6.15 -9.33
N ILE A 125 -3.62 -6.94 -8.58
CA ILE A 125 -3.07 -7.91 -7.62
C ILE A 125 -3.29 -9.31 -8.18
N THR A 126 -2.20 -10.06 -8.31
CA THR A 126 -2.22 -11.42 -8.83
C THR A 126 -1.44 -12.36 -7.91
N GLU A 127 -1.40 -13.65 -8.27
CA GLU A 127 -0.46 -14.60 -7.67
C GLU A 127 1.00 -14.11 -7.81
N GLY A 128 1.84 -14.47 -6.84
CA GLY A 128 3.23 -14.00 -6.77
C GLY A 128 4.10 -14.37 -7.98
N SER A 129 3.74 -15.43 -8.70
CA SER A 129 4.48 -16.00 -9.84
C SER A 129 4.24 -15.27 -11.16
N VAL A 130 3.19 -14.44 -11.25
CA VAL A 130 2.82 -13.76 -12.49
C VAL A 130 3.90 -12.75 -12.87
N GLY A 131 4.37 -12.80 -14.11
CA GLY A 131 5.31 -11.84 -14.67
C GLY A 131 4.69 -10.46 -14.86
N ASP A 132 5.49 -9.41 -14.68
CA ASP A 132 4.99 -8.03 -14.62
C ASP A 132 4.39 -7.58 -15.96
N ASN A 133 4.93 -8.07 -17.08
CA ASN A 133 4.39 -7.86 -18.42
C ASN A 133 2.97 -8.42 -18.60
N LYS A 134 2.63 -9.50 -17.90
CA LYS A 134 1.28 -10.09 -17.92
C LYS A 134 0.37 -9.40 -16.93
N GLY A 135 0.88 -9.06 -15.75
CA GLY A 135 0.12 -8.37 -14.71
C GLY A 135 -0.30 -6.95 -15.09
N ALA A 136 0.47 -6.29 -15.96
CA ALA A 136 0.17 -4.97 -16.51
C ALA A 136 -0.86 -4.97 -17.67
N TYR A 137 -1.28 -6.14 -18.16
CA TYR A 137 -2.01 -6.29 -19.43
C TYR A 137 -3.54 -6.13 -19.26
N ASN A 138 -3.98 -4.92 -18.89
CA ASN A 138 -5.32 -4.33 -19.13
C ASN A 138 -5.45 -3.03 -18.30
N PRO A 139 -4.69 -1.96 -18.61
CA PRO A 139 -5.00 -0.67 -17.99
C PRO A 139 -6.45 -0.29 -18.35
N PRO A 140 -7.24 0.21 -17.39
CA PRO A 140 -8.60 0.67 -17.68
C PRO A 140 -8.52 1.66 -18.84
N LYS A 141 -9.27 1.39 -19.92
CA LYS A 141 -9.49 2.40 -20.95
C LYS A 141 -10.17 3.57 -20.24
N LYS A 142 -9.55 4.75 -20.27
CA LYS A 142 -10.18 5.98 -19.77
C LYS A 142 -11.58 6.05 -20.40
N GLY A 143 -12.61 6.02 -19.57
CA GLY A 143 -13.96 6.44 -19.95
C GLY A 143 -14.02 7.93 -20.18
#